data_AF-A0A536XBY5-F1
#
_entry.id   AF-A0A536XBY5-F1
#
_cell.length_a   1.000
_cell.length_b   1.000
_cell.length_c   1.000
_cell.angle_alpha   90.00
_cell.angle_beta   90.00
_cell.angle_gamma   90.00
#
_symmetry.space_group_name_H-M   'P 1'
#
loop_
_entity.id
_entity.type
_entity.pdbx_description
1 polymer ?
#
loop_
_entity_poly.entity_id
_entity_poly.type
_entity_poly.pdbx_seq_one_letter_code
_entity_poly.pdbx_strand_id
1 'polypeptide(L)'
;MQTRSFAATGLTLAALFATSLPALAAPADNELQQLKDQITELRQSYEARLQALEARLREMQQSSSAAAAAAAAPPAAPTPSAASTSPAPMSAATASASAFNPSIALILNGTYANLSRDPAEFKLQGFIPSGGEVGPGKRGFQLGESELSLAANIDPTFRGYLTFSLTGENEVEVEEAAFERQGLFRGATLKAGRFLSSIGYLNAQHAHAWDFVDAPLAYQAFFGGPLKTNGLHLHWLAPTERFVELGAELGSGTQFPGNDTGRNGIGSTALIAHVGDDIGDSASWRAGVSYLRHRAVDRAFDDVDSIGVAHTHTFSGTSRTWVLDGIYKWAPGGNAT
;
A
#
# COMPACT_ATOMS: atom_id res chain seq x y z
N MET A 1 -77.36 -11.42 0.44
CA MET A 1 -78.37 -10.93 1.39
C MET A 1 -77.78 -10.97 2.78
N GLN A 2 -77.85 -9.86 3.52
CA GLN A 2 -77.98 -9.75 5.00
C GLN A 2 -76.96 -10.50 5.89
N THR A 3 -76.36 -9.98 6.96
CA THR A 3 -76.30 -8.71 7.72
C THR A 3 -75.33 -9.00 8.89
N ARG A 4 -74.54 -7.98 9.31
CA ARG A 4 -74.20 -7.55 10.71
C ARG A 4 -73.83 -8.60 11.79
N SER A 5 -73.03 -8.37 12.83
CA SER A 5 -72.05 -7.36 13.30
C SER A 5 -71.74 -7.74 14.78
N PHE A 6 -70.65 -7.17 15.33
CA PHE A 6 -70.25 -6.97 16.75
C PHE A 6 -69.22 -7.95 17.35
N ALA A 7 -68.25 -7.55 18.17
CA ALA A 7 -67.48 -6.31 18.42
C ALA A 7 -66.52 -6.58 19.62
N ALA A 8 -65.68 -5.58 19.92
CA ALA A 8 -64.83 -5.34 21.11
C ALA A 8 -63.35 -5.73 20.91
N THR A 9 -62.34 -4.94 21.23
CA THR A 9 -62.14 -3.65 21.95
C THR A 9 -60.65 -3.32 21.67
N GLY A 10 -60.19 -2.13 21.27
CA GLY A 10 -60.26 -0.83 21.94
C GLY A 10 -58.85 -0.40 22.36
N LEU A 11 -58.29 0.67 21.77
CA LEU A 11 -57.92 1.91 22.47
C LEU A 11 -57.29 2.93 21.49
N THR A 12 -57.86 4.12 21.54
CA THR A 12 -57.67 5.36 20.77
C THR A 12 -56.70 6.34 21.46
N LEU A 13 -56.23 7.36 20.71
CA LEU A 13 -56.33 8.83 20.94
C LEU A 13 -55.08 9.53 20.31
N ALA A 14 -55.10 10.28 19.20
CA ALA A 14 -55.80 11.51 18.79
C ALA A 14 -55.37 12.80 19.52
N ALA A 15 -54.78 13.76 18.80
CA ALA A 15 -55.16 15.19 18.82
C ALA A 15 -54.30 16.05 17.85
N LEU A 16 -54.98 16.67 16.87
CA LEU A 16 -54.57 17.88 16.17
C LEU A 16 -54.94 19.10 17.03
N PHE A 17 -54.13 20.18 16.99
CA PHE A 17 -54.58 21.52 17.33
C PHE A 17 -54.00 22.59 16.40
N ALA A 18 -54.81 23.63 16.23
CA ALA A 18 -54.77 24.65 15.20
C ALA A 18 -53.89 25.88 15.53
N THR A 19 -53.70 26.66 14.46
CA THR A 19 -53.13 28.01 14.29
C THR A 19 -53.21 29.02 15.46
N SER A 20 -52.11 29.76 15.64
CA SER A 20 -52.10 31.19 15.98
C SER A 20 -50.91 31.89 15.30
N LEU A 21 -51.20 32.94 14.54
CA LEU A 21 -50.23 33.94 14.06
C LEU A 21 -49.88 34.88 15.22
N PRO A 22 -48.61 35.15 15.53
CA PRO A 22 -48.20 36.41 16.10
C PRO A 22 -47.73 37.36 14.98
N ALA A 23 -48.23 38.58 15.08
CA ALA A 23 -47.81 39.72 14.29
C ALA A 23 -46.30 39.98 14.39
N LEU A 24 -45.72 40.50 13.31
CA LEU A 24 -44.40 41.13 13.30
C LEU A 24 -44.33 42.24 14.37
N ALA A 25 -43.35 42.11 15.28
CA ALA A 25 -42.69 43.24 15.92
C ALA A 25 -41.20 42.84 16.11
N ALA A 26 -40.30 43.63 15.54
CA ALA A 26 -38.85 43.43 15.62
C ALA A 26 -38.33 43.48 17.07
N PRO A 27 -37.23 42.76 17.37
CA PRO A 27 -35.91 43.37 17.18
C PRO A 27 -34.91 42.39 16.52
N ALA A 28 -34.73 42.48 15.20
CA ALA A 28 -33.69 41.73 14.48
C ALA A 28 -32.32 42.43 14.52
N ASP A 29 -32.23 43.63 15.11
CA ASP A 29 -31.00 44.42 15.11
C ASP A 29 -29.99 43.98 16.18
N ASN A 30 -30.45 43.52 17.36
CA ASN A 30 -29.56 43.14 18.46
C ASN A 30 -28.81 41.84 18.18
N GLU A 31 -29.48 40.80 17.66
CA GLU A 31 -28.82 39.54 17.32
C GLU A 31 -27.87 39.70 16.12
N LEU A 32 -28.22 40.56 15.15
CA LEU A 32 -27.36 40.88 14.02
C LEU A 32 -26.12 41.70 14.43
N GLN A 33 -26.26 42.63 15.38
CA GLN A 33 -25.13 43.34 15.99
C GLN A 33 -24.23 42.37 16.76
N GLN A 34 -24.81 41.49 17.57
CA GLN A 34 -24.08 40.50 18.36
C GLN A 34 -23.29 39.50 17.50
N LEU A 35 -23.85 39.07 16.36
CA LEU A 35 -23.17 38.24 15.36
C LEU A 35 -22.01 38.98 14.66
N LYS A 36 -22.18 40.27 14.34
CA LYS A 36 -21.11 41.09 13.74
C LYS A 36 -19.95 41.30 14.71
N ASP A 37 -20.26 41.51 15.98
CA ASP A 37 -19.26 41.65 17.05
C ASP A 37 -18.48 40.34 17.23
N GLN A 38 -19.16 39.19 17.27
CA GLN A 38 -18.51 37.87 17.33
C GLN A 38 -17.62 37.59 16.12
N ILE A 39 -18.05 37.94 14.91
CA ILE A 39 -17.24 37.77 13.69
C ILE A 39 -16.00 38.67 13.75
N THR A 40 -16.13 39.90 14.26
CA THR A 40 -15.01 40.83 14.40
C THR A 40 -14.01 40.35 15.44
N GLU A 41 -14.49 39.84 16.57
CA GLU A 41 -13.67 39.24 17.62
C GLU A 41 -12.94 37.98 17.12
N LEU A 42 -13.65 37.09 16.41
CA LEU A 42 -13.04 35.92 15.79
C LEU A 42 -11.94 36.34 14.81
N ARG A 43 -12.21 37.30 13.92
CA ARG A 43 -11.22 37.78 12.94
C ARG A 43 -9.97 38.32 13.62
N GLN A 44 -10.13 39.15 14.66
CA GLN A 44 -9.01 39.70 15.44
C GLN A 44 -8.22 38.60 16.14
N SER A 45 -8.90 37.59 16.69
CA SER A 45 -8.25 36.45 17.35
C SER A 45 -7.42 35.61 16.36
N TYR A 46 -7.90 35.43 15.12
CA TYR A 46 -7.18 34.74 14.06
C TYR A 46 -6.00 35.54 13.53
N GLU A 47 -6.16 36.85 13.32
CA GLU A 47 -5.07 37.73 12.90
C GLU A 47 -3.93 37.74 13.93
N ALA A 48 -4.25 37.80 15.23
CA ALA A 48 -3.25 37.72 16.30
C ALA A 48 -2.50 36.36 16.32
N ARG A 49 -3.22 35.26 16.10
CA ARG A 49 -2.61 33.91 16.01
C ARG A 49 -1.72 33.76 14.78
N LEU A 50 -2.13 34.31 13.64
CA LEU A 50 -1.32 34.33 12.41
C LEU A 50 -0.01 35.09 12.62
N GLN A 51 -0.07 36.28 13.22
CA GLN A 51 1.13 37.06 13.52
C GLN A 51 2.07 36.35 14.50
N ALA A 52 1.53 35.68 15.53
CA ALA A 52 2.32 34.90 16.47
C ALA A 52 3.02 33.70 15.79
N LEU A 53 2.33 33.03 14.85
CA LEU A 53 2.91 31.93 14.07
C LEU A 53 3.98 32.43 13.09
N GLU A 54 3.76 33.56 12.42
CA GLU A 54 4.75 34.17 11.53
C GLU A 54 6.01 34.60 12.29
N ALA A 55 5.86 35.18 13.49
CA ALA A 55 6.99 35.53 14.35
C ALA A 55 7.80 34.29 14.74
N ARG A 56 7.12 33.22 15.14
CA ARG A 56 7.76 31.95 15.53
C ARG A 56 8.47 31.26 14.37
N LEU A 57 7.91 31.34 13.16
CA LEU A 57 8.55 30.86 11.94
C LEU A 57 9.83 31.66 11.62
N ARG A 58 9.81 32.99 11.78
CA ARG A 58 11.02 33.82 11.59
C ARG A 58 12.10 33.50 12.62
N GLU A 59 11.76 33.30 13.88
CA GLU A 59 12.71 32.89 14.93
C GLU A 59 13.33 31.52 14.64
N MET A 60 12.54 30.54 14.18
CA MET A 60 13.05 29.23 13.77
C MET A 60 13.95 29.31 12.53
N GLN A 61 13.57 30.13 11.54
CA GLN A 61 14.38 30.28 10.33
C GLN A 61 15.71 30.97 10.63
N GLN A 62 15.72 31.98 11.51
CA GLN A 62 16.94 32.64 11.96
C GLN A 62 17.86 31.70 12.77
N SER A 63 17.30 30.91 13.71
CA SER A 63 18.08 29.93 14.47
C SER A 63 18.63 28.79 13.60
N SER A 64 17.89 28.36 12.58
CA SER A 64 18.38 27.38 11.59
C SER A 64 19.52 27.93 10.72
N SER A 65 19.45 29.21 10.32
CA SER A 65 20.51 29.86 9.53
C SER A 65 21.78 30.11 10.35
N ALA A 66 21.64 30.38 11.66
CA ALA A 66 22.77 30.50 12.58
C ALA A 66 23.44 29.14 12.85
N ALA A 67 22.67 28.05 12.91
CA ALA A 67 23.20 26.68 13.03
C ALA A 67 23.94 26.23 11.75
N ALA A 68 23.47 26.63 10.56
CA ALA A 68 24.13 26.35 9.30
C ALA A 68 25.46 27.12 9.13
N ALA A 69 25.56 28.35 9.66
CA ALA A 69 26.79 29.14 9.65
C ALA A 69 27.86 28.63 10.64
N ALA A 70 27.44 27.99 11.75
CA ALA A 70 28.34 27.41 12.75
C ALA A 70 28.94 26.05 12.34
N ALA A 71 28.39 25.37 11.33
CA ALA A 71 28.86 24.08 10.83
C ALA A 71 29.87 24.16 9.66
N ALA A 72 30.28 25.37 9.26
CA ALA A 72 31.21 25.59 8.14
C ALA A 72 32.69 25.77 8.55
N ALA A 73 33.08 25.40 9.78
CA ALA A 73 34.48 25.35 10.21
C ALA A 73 34.93 23.88 10.35
N PRO A 74 35.99 23.42 9.65
CA PRO A 74 36.34 22.00 9.61
C PRO A 74 37.15 21.56 10.85
N PRO A 75 36.83 20.40 11.44
CA PRO A 75 37.81 19.58 12.13
C PRO A 75 38.16 18.32 11.33
N ALA A 76 39.41 17.90 11.49
CA ALA A 76 40.04 16.78 10.82
C ALA A 76 39.39 15.41 11.11
N ALA A 77 39.60 14.48 10.17
CA ALA A 77 39.15 13.09 10.13
C ALA A 77 39.44 12.27 11.41
N PRO A 78 38.69 11.17 11.63
CA PRO A 78 39.16 9.87 11.14
C PRO A 78 38.06 8.99 10.50
N THR A 79 38.50 8.11 9.61
CA THR A 79 37.74 7.05 8.92
C THR A 79 37.12 6.02 9.87
N PRO A 80 35.92 5.48 9.53
CA PRO A 80 35.82 4.02 9.40
C PRO A 80 34.97 3.52 8.20
N SER A 81 35.52 2.46 7.58
CA SER A 81 34.93 1.28 6.94
C SER A 81 33.58 1.39 6.20
N ALA A 82 33.66 1.16 4.89
CA ALA A 82 32.54 0.96 3.97
C ALA A 82 31.66 -0.24 4.35
N ALA A 83 30.34 -0.01 4.39
CA ALA A 83 29.31 -1.03 4.24
C ALA A 83 28.73 -0.88 2.82
N SER A 84 28.81 -1.95 2.05
CA SER A 84 28.36 -2.03 0.67
C SER A 84 26.83 -2.05 0.56
N THR A 85 26.36 -1.17 -0.31
CA THR A 85 24.99 -0.90 -0.74
C THR A 85 24.46 -1.96 -1.70
N SER A 86 23.19 -2.34 -1.53
CA SER A 86 22.37 -2.87 -2.64
C SER A 86 21.88 -1.70 -3.50
N PRO A 87 21.84 -1.81 -4.85
CA PRO A 87 21.62 -0.67 -5.73
C PRO A 87 20.14 -0.28 -5.81
N ALA A 88 19.79 0.88 -5.27
CA ALA A 88 18.58 1.61 -5.65
C ALA A 88 18.87 2.40 -6.94
N PRO A 89 18.05 2.29 -8.01
CA PRO A 89 18.19 3.17 -9.16
C PRO A 89 17.82 4.62 -8.77
N MET A 90 18.55 5.53 -9.40
CA MET A 90 18.65 6.96 -9.14
C MET A 90 17.30 7.69 -9.12
N SER A 91 17.13 8.57 -8.14
CA SER A 91 16.72 9.95 -8.43
C SER A 91 17.18 10.87 -7.30
N ALA A 92 18.06 11.81 -7.65
CA ALA A 92 18.64 12.85 -6.80
C ALA A 92 17.61 13.90 -6.32
N ALA A 93 16.37 13.49 -6.05
CA ALA A 93 15.32 14.28 -5.42
C ALA A 93 15.10 13.91 -3.93
N THR A 94 15.81 12.91 -3.40
CA THR A 94 15.56 12.34 -2.06
C THR A 94 16.21 13.10 -0.90
N ALA A 95 17.01 14.15 -1.15
CA ALA A 95 17.62 14.92 -0.07
C ALA A 95 16.58 15.67 0.80
N SER A 96 15.35 15.89 0.31
CA SER A 96 14.27 16.53 1.07
C SER A 96 13.31 15.54 1.74
N ALA A 97 13.21 14.28 1.27
CA ALA A 97 12.31 13.29 1.84
C ALA A 97 12.79 12.74 3.20
N SER A 98 14.10 12.85 3.49
CA SER A 98 14.68 12.51 4.80
C SER A 98 14.74 13.69 5.79
N ALA A 99 14.24 14.88 5.43
CA ALA A 99 14.22 16.04 6.34
C ALA A 99 13.11 15.95 7.41
N PHE A 100 12.16 15.02 7.25
CA PHE A 100 10.98 14.86 8.11
C PHE A 100 10.79 13.38 8.48
N ASN A 101 10.47 13.10 9.75
CA ASN A 101 10.16 11.76 10.27
C ASN A 101 8.79 11.83 10.97
N PRO A 102 7.70 11.33 10.35
CA PRO A 102 7.65 10.43 9.19
C PRO A 102 7.97 11.13 7.86
N SER A 103 8.65 10.44 6.94
CA SER A 103 8.68 10.79 5.52
C SER A 103 7.30 10.56 4.88
N ILE A 104 6.95 11.39 3.90
CA ILE A 104 5.68 11.33 3.16
C ILE A 104 6.02 11.30 1.67
N ALA A 105 5.46 10.34 0.94
CA ALA A 105 5.60 10.23 -0.52
C ALA A 105 4.22 10.03 -1.17
N LEU A 106 3.97 10.74 -2.27
CA LEU A 106 2.77 10.60 -3.09
C LEU A 106 3.20 10.19 -4.50
N ILE A 107 2.68 9.06 -4.96
CA ILE A 107 2.88 8.53 -6.30
C ILE A 107 1.53 8.59 -7.00
N LEU A 108 1.48 9.26 -8.15
CA LEU A 108 0.27 9.36 -8.96
C LEU A 108 0.47 8.56 -10.23
N ASN A 109 -0.46 7.67 -10.52
CA ASN A 109 -0.42 6.82 -11.72
C ASN A 109 -1.73 6.95 -12.49
N GLY A 110 -1.63 6.93 -13.81
CA GLY A 110 -2.74 7.00 -14.74
C GLY A 110 -2.42 6.16 -15.96
N THR A 111 -3.42 5.45 -16.48
CA THR A 111 -3.23 4.55 -17.63
C THR A 111 -4.24 4.85 -18.73
N TYR A 112 -3.86 4.53 -19.97
CA TYR A 112 -4.74 4.56 -21.12
C TYR A 112 -4.65 3.22 -21.86
N ALA A 113 -5.77 2.50 -21.95
CA ALA A 113 -5.81 1.22 -22.65
C ALA A 113 -6.74 1.27 -23.87
N ASN A 114 -6.19 0.97 -25.05
CA ASN A 114 -6.96 0.80 -26.28
C ASN A 114 -7.06 -0.69 -26.62
N LEU A 115 -8.09 -1.36 -26.10
CA LEU A 115 -8.26 -2.81 -26.19
C LEU A 115 -9.29 -3.18 -27.27
N SER A 116 -8.88 -4.02 -28.23
CA SER A 116 -9.77 -4.49 -29.29
C SER A 116 -10.82 -5.49 -28.79
N ARG A 117 -10.45 -6.35 -27.83
CA ARG A 117 -11.36 -7.30 -27.16
C ARG A 117 -11.95 -6.70 -25.90
N ASP A 118 -13.12 -7.19 -25.51
CA ASP A 118 -13.74 -6.76 -24.26
C ASP A 118 -12.90 -7.25 -23.07
N PRO A 119 -12.35 -6.34 -22.24
CA PRO A 119 -11.60 -6.75 -21.05
C PRO A 119 -12.45 -7.54 -20.05
N ALA A 120 -13.77 -7.35 -20.02
CA ALA A 120 -14.66 -8.12 -19.13
C ALA A 120 -14.73 -9.61 -19.50
N GLU A 121 -14.36 -9.96 -20.74
CA GLU A 121 -14.27 -11.35 -21.21
C GLU A 121 -12.86 -11.94 -21.04
N PHE A 122 -11.90 -11.17 -20.50
CA PHE A 122 -10.54 -11.66 -20.32
C PHE A 122 -10.50 -12.84 -19.35
N LYS A 123 -9.94 -13.96 -19.80
CA LYS A 123 -9.73 -15.16 -18.99
C LYS A 123 -8.40 -15.82 -19.32
N LEU A 124 -7.67 -16.24 -18.28
CA LEU A 124 -6.49 -17.09 -18.39
C LEU A 124 -6.93 -18.55 -18.58
N GLN A 125 -6.83 -19.06 -19.81
CA GLN A 125 -7.22 -20.45 -20.10
C GLN A 125 -6.31 -21.44 -19.38
N GLY A 126 -6.90 -22.49 -18.81
CA GLY A 126 -6.17 -23.55 -18.11
C GLY A 126 -5.78 -23.20 -16.67
N PHE A 127 -6.22 -22.05 -16.15
CA PHE A 127 -5.98 -21.62 -14.77
C PHE A 127 -7.30 -21.42 -14.02
N ILE A 128 -7.27 -21.69 -12.72
CA ILE A 128 -8.39 -21.38 -11.83
C ILE A 128 -8.51 -19.84 -11.77
N PRO A 129 -9.70 -19.27 -12.02
CA PRO A 129 -9.93 -17.83 -11.83
C PRO A 129 -9.54 -17.43 -10.41
N SER A 130 -8.59 -16.50 -10.31
CA SER A 130 -8.07 -16.04 -9.02
C SER A 130 -9.03 -15.06 -8.33
N GLY A 131 -9.89 -14.40 -9.10
CA GLY A 131 -10.76 -13.32 -8.61
C GLY A 131 -9.99 -12.06 -8.21
N GLY A 132 -8.68 -12.02 -8.47
CA GLY A 132 -7.83 -10.86 -8.19
C GLY A 132 -7.62 -9.96 -9.40
N GLU A 133 -6.57 -9.15 -9.35
CA GLU A 133 -6.17 -8.21 -10.39
C GLU A 133 -5.59 -8.97 -11.59
N VAL A 134 -6.48 -9.31 -12.53
CA VAL A 134 -6.18 -10.13 -13.71
C VAL A 134 -6.68 -9.42 -14.97
N GLY A 135 -5.86 -9.46 -16.01
CA GLY A 135 -6.16 -8.88 -17.30
C GLY A 135 -5.68 -7.43 -17.46
N PRO A 136 -6.02 -6.80 -18.59
CA PRO A 136 -5.47 -5.52 -19.02
C PRO A 136 -6.20 -4.28 -18.45
N GLY A 137 -6.98 -4.43 -17.38
CA GLY A 137 -7.81 -3.34 -16.82
C GLY A 137 -8.98 -2.91 -17.74
N LYS A 138 -9.44 -1.65 -17.61
CA LYS A 138 -10.57 -1.10 -18.39
C LYS A 138 -10.07 -0.33 -19.62
N ARG A 139 -10.94 -0.18 -20.62
CA ARG A 139 -10.66 0.64 -21.82
C ARG A 139 -10.68 2.13 -21.50
N GLY A 140 -9.86 2.89 -22.21
CA GLY A 140 -9.83 4.36 -22.15
C GLY A 140 -8.92 4.89 -21.04
N PHE A 141 -9.13 6.13 -20.65
CA PHE A 141 -8.40 6.78 -19.56
C PHE A 141 -8.92 6.29 -18.21
N GLN A 142 -8.01 5.88 -17.34
CA GLN A 142 -8.33 5.44 -15.99
C GLN A 142 -7.22 5.85 -15.01
N LEU A 143 -7.57 5.95 -13.73
CA LEU A 143 -6.57 6.05 -12.67
C LEU A 143 -5.83 4.71 -12.60
N GLY A 144 -4.51 4.76 -12.57
CA GLY A 144 -3.69 3.63 -12.15
C GLY A 144 -3.55 3.64 -10.63
N GLU A 145 -2.87 2.64 -10.09
CA GLU A 145 -2.54 2.58 -8.65
C GLU A 145 -1.74 3.81 -8.24
N SER A 146 -2.41 4.74 -7.58
CA SER A 146 -1.80 5.92 -6.98
C SER A 146 -1.62 5.66 -5.49
N GLU A 147 -0.46 6.00 -4.93
CA GLU A 147 -0.09 5.60 -3.59
C GLU A 147 0.28 6.79 -2.71
N LEU A 148 -0.18 6.77 -1.46
CA LEU A 148 0.31 7.64 -0.40
C LEU A 148 1.05 6.80 0.62
N SER A 149 2.36 7.01 0.70
CA SER A 149 3.25 6.32 1.63
C SER A 149 3.71 7.23 2.76
N LEU A 150 3.62 6.72 3.98
CA LEU A 150 4.15 7.31 5.21
C LEU A 150 5.17 6.35 5.79
N ALA A 151 6.40 6.80 6.06
CA ALA A 151 7.42 5.94 6.67
C ALA A 151 8.23 6.67 7.72
N ALA A 152 8.43 6.04 8.86
CA ALA A 152 9.14 6.62 10.00
C ALA A 152 10.21 5.68 10.55
N ASN A 153 11.34 6.25 10.97
CA ASN A 153 12.29 5.56 11.83
C ASN A 153 11.86 5.78 13.28
N ILE A 154 11.56 4.69 13.99
CA ILE A 154 11.14 4.72 15.40
C ILE A 154 12.38 4.84 16.28
N ASP A 155 13.43 4.09 15.94
CA ASP A 155 14.76 4.15 16.54
C ASP A 155 15.82 3.73 15.48
N PRO A 156 17.13 3.64 15.79
CA PRO A 156 18.16 3.27 14.82
C PRO A 156 17.99 1.87 14.19
N THR A 157 17.18 1.01 14.78
CA THR A 157 16.97 -0.39 14.37
C THR A 157 15.52 -0.69 13.98
N PHE A 158 14.57 0.16 14.33
CA PHE A 158 13.15 -0.01 14.03
C PHE A 158 12.64 1.04 13.05
N ARG A 159 11.94 0.57 12.02
CA ARG A 159 11.26 1.39 11.02
C ARG A 159 9.81 0.94 10.88
N GLY A 160 8.89 1.87 10.71
CA GLY A 160 7.50 1.60 10.34
C GLY A 160 7.16 2.26 9.00
N TYR A 161 6.26 1.64 8.24
CA TYR A 161 5.67 2.26 7.05
C TYR A 161 4.23 1.81 6.85
N LEU A 162 3.48 2.71 6.21
CA LEU A 162 2.08 2.56 5.86
C LEU A 162 1.88 3.15 4.47
N THR A 163 1.34 2.34 3.57
CA THR A 163 1.06 2.72 2.18
C THR A 163 -0.42 2.50 1.91
N PHE A 164 -1.09 3.57 1.50
CA PHE A 164 -2.46 3.54 1.00
C PHE A 164 -2.44 3.56 -0.52
N SER A 165 -3.25 2.73 -1.17
CA SER A 165 -3.54 2.83 -2.60
C SER A 165 -4.89 3.48 -2.83
N LEU A 166 -4.98 4.26 -3.91
CA LEU A 166 -6.22 4.65 -4.55
C LEU A 166 -6.34 3.81 -5.84
N THR A 167 -7.34 2.94 -5.88
CA THR A 167 -7.57 2.04 -7.01
C THR A 167 -8.26 2.76 -8.17
N GLY A 168 -8.24 2.13 -9.36
CA GLY A 168 -8.98 2.60 -10.54
C GLY A 168 -10.51 2.66 -10.35
N GLU A 169 -11.00 2.02 -9.29
CA GLU A 169 -12.40 1.97 -8.84
C GLU A 169 -12.75 3.15 -7.91
N ASN A 170 -11.79 4.02 -7.59
CA ASN A 170 -11.90 5.09 -6.60
C ASN A 170 -12.05 4.59 -5.16
N GLU A 171 -11.47 3.43 -4.84
CA GLU A 171 -11.45 2.88 -3.49
C GLU A 171 -10.09 3.14 -2.85
N VAL A 172 -10.08 3.39 -1.54
CA VAL A 172 -8.86 3.55 -0.77
C VAL A 172 -8.60 2.28 0.01
N GLU A 173 -7.46 1.64 -0.24
CA GLU A 173 -7.05 0.42 0.43
C GLU A 173 -5.71 0.58 1.15
N VAL A 174 -5.45 -0.32 2.11
CA VAL A 174 -4.14 -0.43 2.75
C VAL A 174 -3.34 -1.50 2.02
N GLU A 175 -2.36 -1.06 1.24
CA GLU A 175 -1.44 -1.92 0.49
C GLU A 175 -0.45 -2.59 1.43
N GLU A 176 0.28 -1.77 2.17
CA GLU A 176 1.29 -2.23 3.12
C GLU A 176 1.14 -1.48 4.43
N ALA A 177 1.32 -2.20 5.52
CA ALA A 177 1.29 -1.67 6.88
C ALA A 177 2.19 -2.56 7.72
N ALA A 178 3.45 -2.19 7.84
CA ALA A 178 4.45 -3.04 8.45
C ALA A 178 5.45 -2.25 9.27
N PHE A 179 6.07 -2.97 10.21
CA PHE A 179 7.27 -2.52 10.88
C PHE A 179 8.40 -3.51 10.63
N GLU A 180 9.61 -2.98 10.68
CA GLU A 180 10.85 -3.70 10.45
C GLU A 180 11.77 -3.51 11.64
N ARG A 181 12.42 -4.60 12.05
CA ARG A 181 13.56 -4.61 12.95
C ARG A 181 14.79 -5.05 12.18
N GLN A 182 15.72 -4.14 11.98
CA GLN A 182 16.99 -4.35 11.29
C GLN A 182 18.10 -4.75 12.27
N GLY A 183 19.19 -5.31 11.73
CA GLY A 183 20.37 -5.66 12.53
C GLY A 183 20.14 -6.83 13.50
N LEU A 184 19.19 -7.71 13.21
CA LEU A 184 19.01 -8.97 13.95
C LEU A 184 20.12 -9.94 13.60
N PHE A 185 20.75 -10.53 14.61
CA PHE A 185 21.86 -11.47 14.42
C PHE A 185 22.87 -10.89 13.40
N ARG A 186 23.44 -11.70 12.50
CA ARG A 186 24.40 -11.26 11.48
C ARG A 186 23.78 -10.39 10.36
N GLY A 187 23.09 -9.31 10.71
CA GLY A 187 22.53 -8.34 9.76
C GLY A 187 21.17 -8.71 9.15
N ALA A 188 20.45 -9.67 9.74
CA ALA A 188 19.10 -10.02 9.29
C ALA A 188 18.08 -8.92 9.63
N THR A 189 16.98 -8.89 8.89
CA THR A 189 15.86 -7.97 9.09
C THR A 189 14.58 -8.79 9.28
N LEU A 190 13.83 -8.48 10.33
CA LEU A 190 12.49 -9.02 10.56
C LEU A 190 11.46 -7.96 10.21
N LYS A 191 10.58 -8.25 9.27
CA LYS A 191 9.41 -7.46 8.91
C LYS A 191 8.16 -8.14 9.46
N ALA A 192 7.21 -7.35 9.97
CA ALA A 192 5.95 -7.83 10.50
C ALA A 192 4.81 -6.87 10.15
N GLY A 193 3.68 -7.42 9.71
CA GLY A 193 2.51 -6.66 9.26
C GLY A 193 2.00 -7.12 7.91
N ARG A 194 1.40 -6.21 7.14
CA ARG A 194 1.02 -6.43 5.73
C ARG A 194 2.13 -5.94 4.82
N PHE A 195 2.57 -6.79 3.90
CA PHE A 195 3.62 -6.47 2.93
C PHE A 195 3.50 -7.32 1.66
N LEU A 196 4.10 -6.87 0.57
CA LEU A 196 4.25 -7.70 -0.63
C LEU A 196 5.27 -8.82 -0.39
N SER A 197 4.90 -10.05 -0.73
CA SER A 197 5.78 -11.22 -0.61
C SER A 197 7.05 -11.04 -1.46
N SER A 198 8.18 -11.54 -0.96
CA SER A 198 9.49 -11.44 -1.61
C SER A 198 9.75 -12.56 -2.62
N ILE A 199 8.71 -13.28 -3.05
CA ILE A 199 8.83 -14.33 -4.05
C ILE A 199 9.19 -13.77 -5.43
N GLY A 200 10.11 -14.44 -6.11
CA GLY A 200 10.61 -13.99 -7.41
C GLY A 200 11.26 -12.60 -7.35
N TYR A 201 11.45 -11.99 -8.53
CA TYR A 201 12.01 -10.63 -8.60
C TYR A 201 10.97 -9.52 -8.47
N LEU A 202 9.79 -9.71 -9.06
CA LEU A 202 8.87 -8.62 -9.33
C LEU A 202 7.86 -8.42 -8.19
N ASN A 203 7.54 -9.45 -7.41
CA ASN A 203 6.40 -9.41 -6.48
C ASN A 203 6.53 -8.34 -5.40
N ALA A 204 7.75 -8.12 -4.91
CA ALA A 204 8.04 -7.12 -3.88
C ALA A 204 8.04 -5.67 -4.40
N GLN A 205 7.78 -5.47 -5.69
CA GLN A 205 7.75 -4.16 -6.33
C GLN A 205 6.30 -3.77 -6.61
N HIS A 206 5.94 -2.54 -6.28
CA HIS A 206 4.64 -1.95 -6.63
C HIS A 206 4.54 -1.66 -8.13
N ALA A 207 3.31 -1.59 -8.65
CA ALA A 207 3.05 -1.49 -10.09
C ALA A 207 3.74 -0.28 -10.75
N HIS A 208 3.87 0.83 -10.01
CA HIS A 208 4.55 2.04 -10.49
C HIS A 208 6.05 1.86 -10.76
N ALA A 209 6.67 0.79 -10.26
CA ALA A 209 8.09 0.49 -10.45
C ALA A 209 8.33 -0.53 -11.57
N TRP A 210 7.28 -1.11 -12.15
CA TRP A 210 7.41 -2.09 -13.22
C TRP A 210 7.68 -1.41 -14.57
N ASP A 211 8.39 -2.13 -15.44
CA ASP A 211 8.60 -1.72 -16.83
C ASP A 211 7.32 -1.89 -17.69
N PHE A 212 6.32 -2.61 -17.17
CA PHE A 212 5.07 -2.94 -17.84
C PHE A 212 3.88 -2.45 -17.02
N VAL A 213 2.79 -2.09 -17.71
CA VAL A 213 1.55 -1.59 -17.08
C VAL A 213 0.85 -2.68 -16.26
N ASP A 214 0.87 -3.92 -16.74
CA ASP A 214 0.20 -5.06 -16.09
C ASP A 214 1.22 -6.04 -15.50
N ALA A 215 0.83 -6.72 -14.42
CA ALA A 215 1.62 -7.81 -13.86
C ALA A 215 1.86 -8.92 -14.89
N PRO A 216 3.00 -9.63 -14.89
CA PRO A 216 3.24 -10.76 -15.78
C PRO A 216 2.15 -11.83 -15.64
N LEU A 217 1.80 -12.50 -16.75
CA LEU A 217 0.75 -13.52 -16.77
C LEU A 217 0.94 -14.62 -15.73
N ALA A 218 2.19 -14.99 -15.41
CA ALA A 218 2.48 -15.97 -14.36
C ALA A 218 2.00 -15.50 -12.99
N TYR A 219 2.15 -14.21 -12.66
CA TYR A 219 1.72 -13.65 -11.39
C TYR A 219 0.19 -13.57 -11.34
N GLN A 220 -0.43 -13.10 -12.42
CA GLN A 220 -1.89 -13.09 -12.55
C GLN A 220 -2.49 -14.50 -12.40
N ALA A 221 -1.89 -15.49 -13.05
CA ALA A 221 -2.38 -16.87 -13.08
C ALA A 221 -2.20 -17.63 -11.75
N PHE A 222 -1.05 -17.47 -11.09
CA PHE A 222 -0.72 -18.24 -9.88
C PHE A 222 -1.01 -17.50 -8.57
N PHE A 223 -1.06 -16.17 -8.58
CA PHE A 223 -1.22 -15.33 -7.38
C PHE A 223 -2.40 -14.34 -7.48
N GLY A 224 -2.98 -14.17 -8.67
CA GLY A 224 -4.09 -13.23 -8.86
C GLY A 224 -3.67 -11.77 -8.79
N GLY A 225 -2.45 -11.46 -9.23
CA GLY A 225 -1.84 -10.13 -9.13
C GLY A 225 -0.65 -10.12 -8.17
N PRO A 226 -0.30 -8.95 -7.60
CA PRO A 226 0.71 -8.83 -6.55
C PRO A 226 0.32 -9.64 -5.31
N LEU A 227 1.18 -10.58 -4.88
CA LEU A 227 0.91 -11.38 -3.69
C LEU A 227 1.21 -10.58 -2.43
N LYS A 228 0.15 -10.19 -1.69
CA LYS A 228 0.25 -9.53 -0.38
C LYS A 228 0.18 -10.59 0.72
N THR A 229 0.97 -10.39 1.77
CA THR A 229 1.05 -11.28 2.93
C THR A 229 0.81 -10.46 4.20
N ASN A 230 -0.10 -10.94 5.06
CA ASN A 230 -0.20 -10.48 6.45
C ASN A 230 0.55 -11.48 7.33
N GLY A 231 1.67 -11.08 7.93
CA GLY A 231 2.47 -12.00 8.73
C GLY A 231 3.85 -11.49 9.10
N LEU A 232 4.82 -12.41 9.08
CA LEU A 232 6.22 -12.19 9.39
C LEU A 232 7.08 -12.53 8.18
N HIS A 233 8.13 -11.75 7.95
CA HIS A 233 9.17 -12.02 6.97
C HIS A 233 10.54 -11.83 7.61
N LEU A 234 11.37 -12.86 7.55
CA LEU A 234 12.78 -12.79 7.93
C LEU A 234 13.62 -12.80 6.67
N HIS A 235 14.45 -11.78 6.51
CA HIS A 235 15.37 -11.62 5.39
C HIS A 235 16.81 -11.57 5.91
N TRP A 236 17.73 -12.25 5.23
CA TRP A 236 19.13 -12.29 5.59
C TRP A 236 20.04 -12.27 4.36
N LEU A 237 20.93 -11.29 4.30
CA LEU A 237 22.02 -11.22 3.34
C LEU A 237 23.27 -11.85 3.97
N ALA A 238 23.83 -12.89 3.35
CA ALA A 238 25.00 -13.57 3.88
C ALA A 238 26.25 -12.69 3.72
N PRO A 239 27.15 -12.67 4.73
CA PRO A 239 28.40 -11.92 4.65
C PRO A 239 29.45 -12.70 3.83
N THR A 240 29.19 -12.83 2.53
CA THR A 240 30.05 -13.51 1.56
C THR A 240 30.48 -12.54 0.46
N GLU A 241 31.56 -12.87 -0.27
CA GLU A 241 32.00 -12.07 -1.42
C GLU A 241 30.97 -12.07 -2.55
N ARG A 242 30.26 -13.19 -2.70
CA ARG A 242 29.12 -13.31 -3.61
C ARG A 242 27.84 -12.83 -2.96
N PHE A 243 26.92 -12.37 -3.78
CA PHE A 243 25.56 -12.08 -3.35
C PHE A 243 24.83 -13.38 -3.02
N VAL A 244 24.46 -13.55 -1.75
CA VAL A 244 23.61 -14.66 -1.28
C VAL A 244 22.58 -14.10 -0.32
N GLU A 245 21.32 -14.21 -0.68
CA GLU A 245 20.20 -13.71 0.09
C GLU A 245 19.24 -14.86 0.39
N LEU A 246 18.79 -14.96 1.65
CA LEU A 246 17.80 -15.93 2.09
C LEU A 246 16.62 -15.21 2.74
N GLY A 247 15.42 -15.68 2.44
CA GLY A 247 14.17 -15.16 2.99
C GLY A 247 13.24 -16.27 3.46
N ALA A 248 12.47 -16.00 4.50
CA ALA A 248 11.40 -16.87 4.96
C ALA A 248 10.19 -16.05 5.40
N GLU A 249 9.00 -16.45 4.96
CA GLU A 249 7.74 -15.78 5.26
C GLU A 249 6.75 -16.74 5.89
N LEU A 250 6.02 -16.26 6.88
CA LEU A 250 4.87 -16.94 7.49
C LEU A 250 3.70 -15.96 7.51
N GLY A 251 2.54 -16.36 6.99
CA GLY A 251 1.41 -15.45 6.91
C GLY A 251 0.04 -16.11 7.03
N SER A 252 -0.99 -15.27 6.99
CA SER A 252 -2.40 -15.67 7.08
C SER A 252 -2.85 -16.53 5.90
N GLY A 253 -2.21 -16.42 4.73
CA GLY A 253 -2.57 -17.15 3.50
C GLY A 253 -3.97 -16.85 2.97
N THR A 254 -4.50 -15.67 3.29
CA THR A 254 -5.88 -15.25 2.96
C THR A 254 -6.06 -14.87 1.48
N GLN A 255 -4.97 -14.60 0.76
CA GLN A 255 -4.99 -14.25 -0.66
C GLN A 255 -4.85 -15.50 -1.54
N PHE A 256 -5.35 -15.42 -2.78
CA PHE A 256 -5.16 -16.47 -3.78
C PHE A 256 -3.66 -16.82 -3.92
N PRO A 257 -3.30 -18.11 -3.98
CA PRO A 257 -4.16 -19.30 -4.17
C PRO A 257 -4.79 -19.88 -2.89
N GLY A 258 -4.61 -19.24 -1.74
CA GLY A 258 -5.29 -19.55 -0.48
C GLY A 258 -6.60 -18.79 -0.29
N ASN A 259 -7.19 -18.90 0.90
CA ASN A 259 -8.33 -18.11 1.36
C ASN A 259 -8.37 -18.07 2.90
N ASP A 260 -9.25 -17.26 3.46
CA ASP A 260 -9.52 -17.34 4.90
C ASP A 260 -10.12 -18.70 5.25
N THR A 261 -9.38 -19.47 6.06
CA THR A 261 -9.77 -20.81 6.49
C THR A 261 -10.54 -20.82 7.81
N GLY A 262 -10.74 -19.65 8.45
CA GLY A 262 -11.38 -19.52 9.75
C GLY A 262 -10.59 -20.18 10.90
N ARG A 263 -9.32 -20.52 10.68
CA ARG A 263 -8.45 -21.17 11.68
C ARG A 263 -7.37 -20.22 12.16
N ASN A 264 -7.05 -20.32 13.44
CA ASN A 264 -5.85 -19.69 13.99
C ASN A 264 -4.60 -20.44 13.51
N GLY A 265 -3.65 -19.75 12.88
CA GLY A 265 -2.35 -20.32 12.53
C GLY A 265 -1.75 -19.79 11.23
N ILE A 266 -0.75 -20.52 10.73
CA ILE A 266 0.00 -20.22 9.51
C ILE A 266 -0.78 -20.77 8.31
N GLY A 267 -1.35 -19.88 7.50
CA GLY A 267 -2.06 -20.22 6.26
C GLY A 267 -1.15 -20.18 5.02
N SER A 268 -0.06 -19.41 5.06
CA SER A 268 0.96 -19.35 4.00
C SER A 268 2.39 -19.46 4.54
N THR A 269 3.27 -20.03 3.73
CA THR A 269 4.71 -20.07 3.98
C THR A 269 5.45 -19.83 2.68
N ALA A 270 6.47 -18.96 2.70
CA ALA A 270 7.39 -18.79 1.59
C ALA A 270 8.84 -19.02 2.05
N LEU A 271 9.64 -19.63 1.19
CA LEU A 271 11.09 -19.71 1.32
C LEU A 271 11.70 -19.11 0.06
N ILE A 272 12.67 -18.23 0.23
CA ILE A 272 13.30 -17.47 -0.84
C ILE A 272 14.81 -17.66 -0.74
N ALA A 273 15.46 -17.89 -1.87
CA ALA A 273 16.90 -17.89 -1.99
C ALA A 273 17.32 -17.21 -3.29
N HIS A 274 18.19 -16.23 -3.19
CA HIS A 274 18.82 -15.57 -4.33
C HIS A 274 20.33 -15.72 -4.26
N VAL A 275 20.94 -15.88 -5.43
CA VAL A 275 22.39 -15.85 -5.62
C VAL A 275 22.74 -14.94 -6.79
N GLY A 276 23.89 -14.29 -6.73
CA GLY A 276 24.32 -13.39 -7.78
C GLY A 276 25.80 -13.06 -7.69
N ASP A 277 26.31 -12.48 -8.76
CA ASP A 277 27.69 -12.04 -8.87
C ASP A 277 27.81 -10.97 -9.96
N ASP A 278 28.94 -10.28 -9.95
CA ASP A 278 29.32 -9.36 -11.02
C ASP A 278 30.10 -10.10 -12.12
N ILE A 279 29.97 -9.64 -13.35
CA ILE A 279 30.67 -10.15 -14.54
C ILE A 279 31.55 -9.01 -15.08
N GLY A 280 32.75 -8.91 -14.51
CA GLY A 280 33.61 -7.75 -14.73
C GLY A 280 32.96 -6.45 -14.28
N ASP A 281 33.37 -5.32 -14.84
CA ASP A 281 32.91 -4.00 -14.39
C ASP A 281 31.58 -3.55 -15.01
N SER A 282 31.05 -4.30 -15.98
CA SER A 282 29.98 -3.82 -16.87
C SER A 282 28.71 -4.65 -16.84
N ALA A 283 28.67 -5.74 -16.08
CA ALA A 283 27.49 -6.58 -16.01
C ALA A 283 27.36 -7.24 -14.64
N SER A 284 26.13 -7.55 -14.25
CA SER A 284 25.83 -8.32 -13.06
C SER A 284 24.63 -9.22 -13.29
N TRP A 285 24.56 -10.32 -12.54
CA TRP A 285 23.48 -11.26 -12.65
C TRP A 285 22.96 -11.67 -11.27
N ARG A 286 21.68 -12.04 -11.23
CA ARG A 286 21.03 -12.65 -10.07
C ARG A 286 20.14 -13.77 -10.54
N ALA A 287 20.17 -14.90 -9.87
CA ALA A 287 19.21 -15.99 -10.02
C ALA A 287 18.51 -16.26 -8.70
N GLY A 288 17.24 -16.63 -8.78
CA GLY A 288 16.38 -16.85 -7.62
C GLY A 288 15.59 -18.12 -7.72
N VAL A 289 15.35 -18.72 -6.56
CA VAL A 289 14.33 -19.74 -6.37
C VAL A 289 13.45 -19.34 -5.18
N SER A 290 12.15 -19.45 -5.35
CA SER A 290 11.20 -19.32 -4.26
C SER A 290 10.27 -20.53 -4.21
N TYR A 291 9.95 -20.97 -3.01
CA TYR A 291 8.94 -21.98 -2.74
C TYR A 291 7.83 -21.35 -1.92
N LEU A 292 6.60 -21.39 -2.45
CA LEU A 292 5.41 -20.90 -1.80
C LEU A 292 4.47 -22.05 -1.48
N ARG A 293 3.90 -22.05 -0.28
CA ARG A 293 2.82 -22.93 0.13
C ARG A 293 1.65 -22.11 0.64
N HIS A 294 0.45 -22.38 0.14
CA HIS A 294 -0.80 -21.79 0.62
C HIS A 294 -1.82 -22.88 0.91
N ARG A 295 -2.67 -22.66 1.91
CA ARG A 295 -3.81 -23.51 2.21
C ARG A 295 -5.10 -22.86 1.74
N ALA A 296 -6.00 -23.67 1.21
CA ALA A 296 -7.36 -23.26 0.90
C ALA A 296 -8.35 -24.25 1.52
N VAL A 297 -9.49 -23.75 2.00
CA VAL A 297 -10.63 -24.54 2.45
C VAL A 297 -11.88 -23.96 1.82
N ASP A 298 -12.55 -24.77 1.02
CA ASP A 298 -13.79 -24.44 0.31
C ASP A 298 -13.70 -23.11 -0.46
N ARG A 299 -12.51 -22.82 -1.02
CA ARG A 299 -12.29 -21.61 -1.82
C ARG A 299 -13.12 -21.72 -3.09
N ALA A 300 -14.21 -20.97 -3.13
CA ALA A 300 -15.11 -20.94 -4.27
C ALA A 300 -14.48 -20.20 -5.46
N PHE A 301 -14.80 -20.65 -6.67
CA PHE A 301 -14.55 -19.93 -7.89
C PHE A 301 -15.62 -20.30 -8.93
N ASP A 302 -16.02 -19.32 -9.73
CA ASP A 302 -16.97 -19.54 -10.80
C ASP A 302 -16.23 -19.81 -12.11
N ASP A 303 -16.69 -20.80 -12.86
CA ASP A 303 -16.19 -21.14 -14.19
C ASP A 303 -17.35 -21.41 -15.15
N VAL A 304 -17.07 -21.41 -16.44
CA VAL A 304 -18.03 -21.72 -17.50
C VAL A 304 -17.53 -22.94 -18.26
N ASP A 305 -18.35 -23.97 -18.37
CA ASP A 305 -17.96 -25.19 -19.08
C ASP A 305 -17.87 -25.00 -20.61
N SER A 306 -17.45 -26.05 -21.31
CA SER A 306 -17.28 -26.04 -22.76
C SER A 306 -18.57 -25.78 -23.56
N ILE A 307 -19.75 -25.84 -22.94
CA ILE A 307 -21.05 -25.58 -23.57
C ILE A 307 -21.69 -24.27 -23.09
N GLY A 308 -20.99 -23.47 -22.29
CA GLY A 308 -21.44 -22.14 -21.87
C GLY A 308 -22.27 -22.11 -20.58
N VAL A 309 -22.31 -23.20 -19.81
CA VAL A 309 -23.05 -23.24 -18.54
C VAL A 309 -22.13 -22.82 -17.39
N ALA A 310 -22.60 -21.86 -16.58
CA ALA A 310 -21.88 -21.40 -15.41
C ALA A 310 -21.96 -22.42 -14.26
N HIS A 311 -20.83 -22.70 -13.63
CA HIS A 311 -20.68 -23.59 -12.48
C HIS A 311 -19.88 -22.90 -11.39
N THR A 312 -20.29 -23.10 -10.13
CA THR A 312 -19.48 -22.74 -8.97
C THR A 312 -18.73 -23.97 -8.47
N HIS A 313 -17.42 -23.89 -8.47
CA HIS A 313 -16.52 -24.91 -7.96
C HIS A 313 -15.95 -24.50 -6.61
N THR A 314 -15.48 -25.47 -5.84
CA THR A 314 -14.74 -25.21 -4.60
C THR A 314 -13.41 -25.96 -4.59
N PHE A 315 -12.37 -25.34 -4.04
CA PHE A 315 -11.08 -25.96 -3.83
C PHE A 315 -10.72 -26.02 -2.34
N SER A 316 -10.49 -27.24 -1.86
CA SER A 316 -10.01 -27.54 -0.52
C SER A 316 -8.68 -28.30 -0.63
N GLY A 317 -7.60 -27.72 -0.13
CA GLY A 317 -6.28 -28.33 -0.28
C GLY A 317 -5.09 -27.44 0.07
N THR A 318 -3.93 -27.83 -0.45
CA THR A 318 -2.69 -27.05 -0.33
C THR A 318 -2.12 -26.82 -1.72
N SER A 319 -1.92 -25.56 -2.07
CA SER A 319 -1.21 -25.15 -3.28
C SER A 319 0.27 -25.01 -2.95
N ARG A 320 1.12 -25.52 -3.84
CA ARG A 320 2.58 -25.42 -3.73
C ARG A 320 3.11 -24.89 -5.06
N THR A 321 3.81 -23.77 -5.02
CA THR A 321 4.32 -23.09 -6.22
C THR A 321 5.82 -22.91 -6.08
N TRP A 322 6.56 -23.25 -7.13
CA TRP A 322 7.97 -22.93 -7.27
C TRP A 322 8.11 -21.78 -8.25
N VAL A 323 8.86 -20.76 -7.87
CA VAL A 323 9.19 -19.61 -8.71
C VAL A 323 10.68 -19.66 -9.00
N LEU A 324 11.03 -19.49 -10.27
CA LEU A 324 12.40 -19.26 -10.70
C LEU A 324 12.45 -17.88 -11.33
N ASP A 325 13.41 -17.06 -10.92
CA ASP A 325 13.66 -15.75 -11.51
C ASP A 325 15.14 -15.59 -11.85
N GLY A 326 15.41 -14.68 -12.79
CA GLY A 326 16.75 -14.35 -13.24
C GLY A 326 16.79 -12.92 -13.74
N ILE A 327 17.84 -12.20 -13.40
CA ILE A 327 18.09 -10.84 -13.83
C ILE A 327 19.51 -10.79 -14.36
N TYR A 328 19.66 -10.11 -15.49
CA TYR A 328 20.95 -9.70 -16.00
C TYR A 328 20.90 -8.19 -16.21
N LYS A 329 21.85 -7.48 -15.61
CA LYS A 329 22.01 -6.05 -15.80
C LYS A 329 23.29 -5.81 -16.58
N TRP A 330 23.21 -4.95 -17.58
CA TRP A 330 24.35 -4.54 -18.39
C TRP A 330 24.47 -3.02 -18.38
N ALA A 331 25.63 -2.53 -17.97
CA ALA A 331 25.98 -1.13 -17.86
C ALA A 331 27.44 -0.95 -18.34
N PRO A 332 27.68 -0.76 -19.65
CA PRO A 332 29.03 -0.62 -20.17
C PRO A 332 29.74 0.59 -19.57
N GLY A 333 30.89 0.36 -18.93
CA GLY A 333 31.64 1.38 -18.19
C GLY A 333 31.19 1.58 -16.73
N GLY A 334 30.29 0.72 -16.23
CA GLY A 334 29.72 0.79 -14.89
C GLY A 334 28.40 1.56 -14.83
N ASN A 335 27.71 1.46 -13.70
CA ASN A 335 26.55 2.33 -13.44
C ASN A 335 27.04 3.77 -13.22
N ALA A 336 26.32 4.76 -13.77
CA ALA A 336 26.59 6.16 -13.45
C ALA A 336 26.41 6.36 -11.93
N THR A 337 27.48 6.81 -11.27
CA THR A 337 27.50 7.17 -9.83
C THR A 337 26.60 8.35 -9.53
#